data_AF-A0A966Q6K8-F1
#
_entry.id   AF-A0A966Q6K8-F1
#
_cell.length_a   1.000
_cell.length_b   1.000
_cell.length_c   1.000
_cell.angle_alpha   90.00
_cell.angle_beta   90.00
_cell.angle_gamma   90.00
#
_symmetry.space_group_name_H-M   'P 1'
#
loop_
_entity.id
_entity.type
_entity.pdbx_description
1 polymer ?
#
loop_
_entity_poly.entity_id
_entity_poly.type
_entity_poly.pdbx_seq_one_letter_code
_entity_poly.pdbx_strand_id
1 'polypeptide(L)'
;MDSTGPGGATPRGAASFSWGFCLEALTVLALIAALYGFVPYNFGYDNQAHSVFSLIYRSWTDPGTTDWHHGLIVPLISIGLVLHQWKDLKKLHLQSSRAGLAVLVASLAMYWVGYKIDIQIVGFLSLQLMIGGGLLMLVGWPIFRALLFPFGFLIFAFPFAFLDNLLAFPLRSLMCQLSQGFLNLVGVDTLRVGTALVSAPDYAKGLAQGQRFALDVATPCSGIRSLFALMMVSALYAHLSLRKAWHKWALFLLSPALAVAGNFGRMMMLTFGTMFLGSAVAIGTEEHPTTFHMAAGFFVFVVALAGMAVIGWILQRGEKTHKTALPTEAGK
;
A
#
# COMPACT_ATOMS: atom_id res chain seq x y z
N MET A 1 49.23 -22.37 36.63
CA MET A 1 49.41 -22.30 35.17
C MET A 1 48.47 -23.32 34.58
N ASP A 2 47.17 -23.03 34.62
CA ASP A 2 46.41 -22.37 33.54
C ASP A 2 46.24 -23.28 32.32
N SER A 3 45.07 -23.87 32.17
CA SER A 3 44.09 -23.35 31.19
C SER A 3 42.82 -24.20 31.16
N THR A 4 41.74 -23.53 31.54
CA THR A 4 40.33 -23.85 31.31
C THR A 4 40.04 -24.08 29.82
N GLY A 5 39.17 -25.05 29.51
CA GLY A 5 38.90 -25.53 28.15
C GLY A 5 38.09 -24.60 27.24
N PRO A 6 37.74 -25.06 26.02
CA PRO A 6 36.72 -24.44 25.21
C PRO A 6 35.38 -25.15 25.45
N GLY A 7 34.45 -24.41 26.07
CA GLY A 7 33.06 -24.83 26.24
C GLY A 7 32.43 -25.22 24.90
N GLY A 8 31.99 -26.48 24.82
CA GLY A 8 31.11 -26.93 23.75
C GLY A 8 29.85 -26.07 23.76
N ALA A 9 29.66 -25.30 22.69
CA ALA A 9 28.40 -24.63 22.43
C ALA A 9 27.34 -25.73 22.29
N THR A 10 26.54 -25.91 23.34
CA THR A 10 25.35 -26.75 23.29
C THR A 10 24.45 -26.24 22.15
N PRO A 11 23.95 -27.12 21.26
CA PRO A 11 23.02 -26.70 20.22
C PRO A 11 21.73 -26.29 20.92
N ARG A 12 21.53 -24.98 21.10
CA ARG A 12 20.28 -24.43 21.66
C ARG A 12 19.17 -24.73 20.65
N GLY A 13 18.18 -25.51 21.09
CA GLY A 13 17.15 -26.10 20.27
C GLY A 13 16.27 -25.13 19.47
N ALA A 14 15.48 -25.71 18.58
CA ALA A 14 14.46 -25.05 17.76
C ALA A 14 13.55 -24.12 18.59
N ALA A 15 12.96 -23.11 17.97
CA ALA A 15 12.13 -22.11 18.65
C ALA A 15 11.06 -22.73 19.57
N SER A 16 11.33 -22.75 20.88
CA SER A 16 10.36 -23.15 21.90
C SER A 16 9.73 -21.89 22.48
N PHE A 17 8.47 -21.62 22.12
CA PHE A 17 7.66 -20.56 22.70
C PHE A 17 7.32 -20.94 24.14
N SER A 18 8.12 -20.49 25.10
CA SER A 18 7.90 -20.74 26.52
C SER A 18 6.77 -19.87 27.08
N TRP A 19 6.24 -20.24 28.25
CA TRP A 19 5.29 -19.39 28.96
C TRP A 19 5.85 -17.98 29.25
N GLY A 20 7.16 -17.90 29.55
CA GLY A 20 7.86 -16.62 29.73
C GLY A 20 7.84 -15.75 28.47
N PHE A 21 8.09 -16.35 27.29
CA PHE A 21 7.97 -15.65 26.02
C PHE A 21 6.54 -15.12 25.79
N CYS A 22 5.52 -15.94 26.07
CA CYS A 22 4.13 -15.50 25.92
C CYS A 22 3.80 -14.31 26.82
N LEU A 23 4.30 -14.29 28.07
CA LEU A 23 4.15 -13.16 28.96
C LEU A 23 4.87 -11.91 28.44
N GLU A 24 6.10 -12.02 27.96
CA GLU A 24 6.83 -10.89 27.36
C GLU A 24 6.14 -10.35 26.10
N ALA A 25 5.62 -11.24 25.25
CA ALA A 25 4.86 -10.83 24.07
C ALA A 25 3.56 -10.11 24.46
N LEU A 26 2.84 -10.63 25.46
CA LEU A 26 1.61 -10.01 25.97
C LEU A 26 1.90 -8.64 26.61
N THR A 27 3.00 -8.48 27.35
CA THR A 27 3.35 -7.18 27.94
C THR A 27 3.69 -6.16 26.86
N VAL A 28 4.46 -6.53 25.82
CA VAL A 28 4.73 -5.65 24.68
C VAL A 28 3.43 -5.24 23.98
N LEU A 29 2.53 -6.19 23.72
CA LEU A 29 1.23 -5.90 23.10
C LEU A 29 0.36 -5.00 23.99
N ALA A 30 0.33 -5.25 25.30
CA ALA A 30 -0.41 -4.43 26.26
C ALA A 30 0.15 -3.00 26.33
N LEU A 31 1.46 -2.83 26.30
CA LEU A 31 2.11 -1.50 26.27
C LEU A 31 1.80 -0.75 24.98
N ILE A 32 1.83 -1.43 23.83
CA ILE A 32 1.42 -0.85 22.55
C ILE A 32 -0.05 -0.41 22.62
N ALA A 33 -0.94 -1.27 23.11
CA ALA A 33 -2.36 -0.96 23.24
C ALA A 33 -2.60 0.20 24.22
N ALA A 34 -1.91 0.23 25.35
CA ALA A 34 -1.96 1.31 26.33
C ALA A 34 -1.53 2.65 25.71
N LEU A 35 -0.34 2.69 25.13
CA LEU A 35 0.25 3.91 24.59
C LEU A 35 -0.50 4.41 23.35
N TYR A 36 -0.75 3.57 22.35
CA TYR A 36 -1.32 4.00 21.08
C TYR A 36 -2.85 3.98 21.05
N GLY A 37 -3.50 3.28 21.98
CA GLY A 37 -4.95 3.16 22.09
C GLY A 37 -5.59 4.17 23.04
N PHE A 38 -4.95 4.47 24.17
CA PHE A 38 -5.57 5.28 25.23
C PHE A 38 -4.91 6.64 25.45
N VAL A 39 -3.63 6.83 25.07
CA VAL A 39 -2.98 8.13 25.22
C VAL A 39 -3.43 9.05 24.08
N PRO A 40 -4.00 10.24 24.37
CA PRO A 40 -4.32 11.23 23.35
C PRO A 40 -3.03 11.71 22.68
N TYR A 41 -3.00 11.66 21.35
CA TYR A 41 -1.80 11.89 20.56
C TYR A 41 -1.87 13.18 19.73
N ASN A 42 -2.96 13.39 19.01
CA ASN A 42 -3.06 14.49 18.06
C ASN A 42 -4.49 15.02 18.00
N PHE A 43 -4.63 16.34 17.87
CA PHE A 43 -5.95 17.02 17.79
C PHE A 43 -6.57 16.88 16.40
N GLY A 44 -5.74 16.77 15.36
CA GLY A 44 -6.20 16.72 13.98
C GLY A 44 -6.96 17.99 13.63
N TYR A 45 -8.21 17.84 13.20
CA TYR A 45 -9.14 18.95 12.95
C TYR A 45 -10.26 19.06 14.01
N ASP A 46 -10.18 18.26 15.07
CA ASP A 46 -11.18 18.20 16.12
C ASP A 46 -10.75 19.01 17.36
N ASN A 47 -11.73 19.37 18.18
CA ASN A 47 -11.50 20.02 19.49
C ASN A 47 -11.01 19.04 20.59
N GLN A 48 -10.83 17.76 20.26
CA GLN A 48 -10.38 16.73 21.19
C GLN A 48 -9.21 15.96 20.59
N ALA A 49 -8.21 15.66 21.43
CA ALA A 49 -7.08 14.84 21.02
C ALA A 49 -7.49 13.37 20.90
N HIS A 50 -7.13 12.77 19.77
CA HIS A 50 -7.36 11.36 19.47
C HIS A 50 -6.10 10.54 19.66
N SER A 51 -6.25 9.30 20.09
CA SER A 51 -5.15 8.33 20.11
C SER A 51 -4.78 7.90 18.69
N VAL A 52 -3.57 7.38 18.51
CA VAL A 52 -3.09 6.93 17.20
C VAL A 52 -3.99 5.84 16.61
N PHE A 53 -4.46 4.90 17.43
CA PHE A 53 -5.40 3.87 16.96
C PHE A 53 -6.75 4.45 16.55
N SER A 54 -7.26 5.45 17.27
CA SER A 54 -8.49 6.16 16.88
C SER A 54 -8.31 6.85 15.52
N LEU A 55 -7.18 7.52 15.29
CA LEU A 55 -6.86 8.18 14.02
C LEU A 55 -6.76 7.20 12.86
N ILE A 56 -6.07 6.07 13.06
CA ILE A 56 -5.96 5.00 12.07
C ILE A 56 -7.34 4.42 11.77
N TYR A 57 -8.11 4.07 12.80
CA TYR A 57 -9.45 3.50 12.63
C TYR A 57 -10.38 4.43 11.87
N ARG A 58 -10.40 5.72 12.24
CA ARG A 58 -11.17 6.75 11.54
C ARG A 58 -10.78 6.84 10.06
N SER A 59 -9.49 6.78 9.76
CA SER A 59 -9.00 6.79 8.38
C SER A 59 -9.47 5.58 7.56
N TRP A 60 -9.81 4.47 8.23
CA TRP A 60 -10.32 3.27 7.58
C TRP A 60 -11.84 3.24 7.44
N THR A 61 -12.57 4.02 8.21
CA THR A 61 -14.04 3.93 8.30
C THR A 61 -14.78 5.19 7.90
N ASP A 62 -14.15 6.36 7.99
CA ASP A 62 -14.79 7.64 7.72
C ASP A 62 -15.11 7.76 6.21
N PRO A 63 -16.37 8.06 5.82
CA PRO A 63 -16.74 8.35 4.44
C PRO A 63 -15.89 9.46 3.79
N GLY A 64 -15.37 10.40 4.57
CA GLY A 64 -14.48 11.46 4.08
C GLY A 64 -13.08 10.97 3.67
N THR A 65 -12.69 9.75 4.06
CA THR A 65 -11.34 9.19 3.83
C THR A 65 -11.36 7.87 3.07
N THR A 66 -12.32 7.72 2.15
CA THR A 66 -12.52 6.47 1.36
C THR A 66 -11.29 5.96 0.60
N ASP A 67 -10.28 6.79 0.37
CA ASP A 67 -9.01 6.39 -0.23
C ASP A 67 -8.21 5.39 0.64
N TRP A 68 -8.43 5.41 1.96
CA TRP A 68 -7.66 4.65 2.96
C TRP A 68 -8.42 3.46 3.57
N HIS A 69 -9.66 3.19 3.14
CA HIS A 69 -10.47 2.06 3.62
C HIS A 69 -9.80 0.70 3.43
N HIS A 70 -8.95 0.57 2.41
CA HIS A 70 -8.14 -0.64 2.19
C HIS A 70 -7.18 -0.93 3.36
N GLY A 71 -6.80 0.06 4.16
CA GLY A 71 -5.91 -0.11 5.30
C GLY A 71 -6.44 -1.08 6.36
N LEU A 72 -7.77 -1.26 6.46
CA LEU A 72 -8.40 -2.21 7.38
C LEU A 72 -7.97 -3.66 7.13
N ILE A 73 -7.76 -4.04 5.87
CA ILE A 73 -7.39 -5.42 5.50
C ILE A 73 -5.88 -5.67 5.65
N VAL A 74 -5.06 -4.61 5.72
CA VAL A 74 -3.59 -4.71 5.74
C VAL A 74 -3.08 -5.51 6.95
N PRO A 75 -3.50 -5.24 8.20
CA PRO A 75 -3.09 -6.05 9.35
C PRO A 75 -3.48 -7.52 9.21
N LEU A 76 -4.66 -7.81 8.64
CA LEU A 76 -5.13 -9.18 8.42
C LEU A 76 -4.25 -9.91 7.39
N ILE A 77 -3.86 -9.23 6.30
CA ILE A 77 -2.93 -9.77 5.31
C ILE A 77 -1.55 -9.99 5.94
N SER A 78 -1.03 -9.04 6.72
CA SER A 78 0.25 -9.21 7.42
C SER A 78 0.23 -10.41 8.35
N ILE A 79 -0.83 -10.60 9.15
CA ILE A 79 -1.00 -11.80 9.98
C ILE A 79 -1.03 -13.06 9.11
N GLY A 80 -1.81 -13.05 8.03
CA GLY A 80 -1.87 -14.16 7.07
C GLY A 80 -0.51 -14.52 6.46
N LEU A 81 0.32 -13.52 6.14
CA LEU A 81 1.68 -13.71 5.64
C LEU A 81 2.57 -14.36 6.70
N VAL A 82 2.48 -13.93 7.97
CA VAL A 82 3.22 -14.57 9.09
C VAL A 82 2.78 -16.03 9.28
N LEU A 83 1.48 -16.30 9.23
CA LEU A 83 0.93 -17.65 9.34
C LEU A 83 1.38 -18.54 8.16
N HIS A 84 1.45 -17.99 6.95
CA HIS A 84 1.92 -18.70 5.76
C HIS A 84 3.36 -19.21 5.91
N GLN A 85 4.25 -18.38 6.47
CA GLN A 85 5.66 -18.74 6.70
C GLN A 85 5.93 -19.37 8.08
N TRP A 86 4.89 -19.66 8.87
CA TRP A 86 5.01 -20.12 10.26
C TRP A 86 5.88 -21.38 10.43
N LYS A 87 5.76 -22.33 9.48
CA LYS A 87 6.55 -23.57 9.49
C LYS A 87 8.05 -23.32 9.33
N ASP A 88 8.42 -22.29 8.56
CA ASP A 88 9.82 -21.93 8.34
C ASP A 88 10.36 -21.09 9.50
N LEU A 89 9.53 -20.22 10.08
CA LEU A 89 9.91 -19.45 11.27
C LEU A 89 10.25 -20.34 12.46
N LYS A 90 9.53 -21.46 12.66
CA LYS A 90 9.82 -22.44 13.71
C LYS A 90 11.20 -23.11 13.60
N LYS A 91 11.78 -23.14 12.40
CA LYS A 91 13.12 -23.71 12.17
C LYS A 91 14.24 -22.75 12.58
N LEU A 92 13.92 -21.47 12.74
CA LEU A 92 14.88 -20.45 13.16
C LEU A 92 15.02 -20.45 14.69
N HIS A 93 16.13 -19.89 15.16
CA HIS A 93 16.42 -19.81 16.59
C HIS A 93 15.92 -18.49 17.17
N LEU A 94 15.25 -18.57 18.32
CA LEU A 94 14.87 -17.41 19.14
C LEU A 94 16.14 -16.83 19.79
N GLN A 95 16.44 -15.57 19.49
CA GLN A 95 17.60 -14.86 20.05
C GLN A 95 17.21 -13.44 20.41
N SER A 96 16.83 -13.18 21.66
CA SER A 96 16.52 -11.82 22.10
C SER A 96 17.68 -10.86 21.77
N SER A 97 17.34 -9.73 21.15
CA SER A 97 18.32 -8.75 20.69
C SER A 97 18.19 -7.44 21.45
N ARG A 98 19.30 -6.99 22.06
CA ARG A 98 19.40 -5.67 22.72
C ARG A 98 19.21 -4.52 21.73
N ALA A 99 19.41 -4.75 20.43
CA ALA A 99 19.09 -3.77 19.40
C ALA A 99 17.59 -3.44 19.37
N GLY A 100 16.72 -4.39 19.76
CA GLY A 100 15.29 -4.15 19.91
C GLY A 100 15.00 -3.05 20.93
N LEU A 101 15.71 -3.03 22.06
CA LEU A 101 15.56 -1.96 23.07
C LEU A 101 15.93 -0.59 22.50
N ALA A 102 17.01 -0.49 21.72
CA ALA A 102 17.39 0.77 21.08
C ALA A 102 16.30 1.27 20.11
N VAL A 103 15.71 0.36 19.33
CA VAL A 103 14.59 0.68 18.42
C VAL A 103 13.33 1.08 19.20
N LEU A 104 13.03 0.42 20.31
CA LEU A 104 11.90 0.78 21.19
C LEU A 104 12.08 2.18 21.78
N VAL A 105 13.26 2.51 22.30
CA VAL A 105 13.60 3.84 22.82
C VAL A 105 13.48 4.90 21.71
N ALA A 106 14.01 4.61 20.52
CA ALA A 106 13.87 5.50 19.36
C ALA A 106 12.41 5.70 18.94
N SER A 107 11.60 4.63 18.96
CA SER A 107 10.17 4.71 18.66
C SER A 107 9.40 5.55 19.68
N LEU A 108 9.75 5.47 20.97
CA LEU A 108 9.14 6.30 22.00
C LEU A 108 9.56 7.76 21.89
N ALA A 109 10.83 8.04 21.58
CA ALA A 109 11.30 9.38 21.30
C ALA A 109 10.59 9.99 20.08
N MET A 110 10.44 9.21 19.00
CA MET A 110 9.70 9.62 17.81
C MET A 110 8.23 9.89 18.12
N TYR A 111 7.57 9.02 18.90
CA TYR A 111 6.20 9.23 19.38
C TYR A 111 6.10 10.55 20.14
N TRP A 112 7.00 10.79 21.11
CA TRP A 112 6.99 12.01 21.91
C TRP A 112 7.22 13.27 21.08
N VAL A 113 8.18 13.24 20.14
CA VAL A 113 8.42 14.35 19.22
C VAL A 113 7.17 14.62 18.39
N GLY A 114 6.59 13.59 17.79
CA GLY A 114 5.38 13.71 16.96
C GLY A 114 4.16 14.23 17.74
N TYR A 115 4.02 13.82 19.00
CA TYR A 115 3.03 14.36 19.93
C TYR A 115 3.25 15.86 20.18
N LYS A 116 4.51 16.29 20.38
CA LYS A 116 4.84 17.70 20.65
C LYS A 116 4.65 18.63 19.45
N ILE A 117 4.89 18.13 18.24
CA ILE A 117 4.72 18.90 17.00
C ILE A 117 3.33 18.73 16.38
N ASP A 118 2.47 17.90 16.98
CA ASP A 118 1.10 17.62 16.55
C ASP A 118 1.01 17.11 15.10
N ILE A 119 1.87 16.14 14.74
CA ILE A 119 1.90 15.55 13.39
C ILE A 119 1.54 14.06 13.42
N GLN A 120 0.42 13.72 12.77
CA GLN A 120 -0.15 12.36 12.70
C GLN A 120 0.80 11.30 12.13
N ILE A 121 1.46 11.58 11.00
CA ILE A 121 2.32 10.60 10.32
C ILE A 121 3.46 10.11 11.20
N VAL A 122 3.98 11.00 12.07
CA VAL A 122 5.07 10.66 12.99
C VAL A 122 4.60 9.61 13.99
N GLY A 123 3.33 9.65 14.42
CA GLY A 123 2.72 8.66 15.30
C GLY A 123 2.50 7.31 14.63
N PHE A 124 2.13 7.31 13.35
CA PHE A 124 2.00 6.05 12.57
C PHE A 124 3.37 5.39 12.36
N LEU A 125 4.39 6.18 12.03
CA LEU A 125 5.75 5.69 11.87
C LEU A 125 6.36 5.23 13.22
N SER A 126 6.06 5.92 14.32
CA SER A 126 6.48 5.48 15.64
C SER A 126 5.82 4.15 16.03
N LEU A 127 4.53 3.95 15.70
CA LEU A 127 3.85 2.67 15.88
C LEU A 127 4.53 1.55 15.08
N GLN A 128 4.86 1.82 13.81
CA GLN A 128 5.60 0.88 12.97
C GLN A 128 6.94 0.50 13.62
N LEU A 129 7.72 1.48 14.08
CA LEU A 129 8.99 1.23 14.76
C LEU A 129 8.80 0.50 16.09
N MET A 130 7.76 0.81 16.85
CA MET A 130 7.45 0.16 18.12
C MET A 130 7.16 -1.34 17.92
N ILE A 131 6.35 -1.68 16.91
CA ILE A 131 6.09 -3.08 16.52
C ILE A 131 7.40 -3.75 16.10
N GLY A 132 8.22 -3.08 15.28
CA GLY A 132 9.49 -3.62 14.80
C GLY A 132 10.51 -3.86 15.92
N GLY A 133 10.62 -2.91 16.85
CA GLY A 133 11.48 -3.00 18.04
C GLY A 133 11.03 -4.11 18.99
N GLY A 134 9.72 -4.24 19.20
CA GLY A 134 9.13 -5.34 19.98
C GLY A 134 9.42 -6.70 19.36
N LEU A 135 9.20 -6.85 18.05
CA LEU A 135 9.56 -8.07 17.32
C LEU A 135 11.05 -8.36 17.44
N LEU A 136 11.93 -7.37 17.20
CA LEU A 136 13.37 -7.57 17.27
C LEU A 136 13.84 -7.96 18.68
N MET A 137 13.23 -7.40 19.72
CA MET A 137 13.55 -7.71 21.11
C MET A 137 13.08 -9.12 21.50
N LEU A 138 11.88 -9.52 21.10
CA LEU A 138 11.27 -10.80 21.45
C LEU A 138 11.86 -11.96 20.64
N VAL A 139 11.88 -11.82 19.30
CA VAL A 139 12.21 -12.94 18.40
C VAL A 139 13.62 -12.90 17.85
N GLY A 140 14.28 -11.74 17.88
CA GLY A 140 15.64 -11.58 17.39
C GLY A 140 15.79 -11.29 15.90
N TRP A 141 17.01 -10.96 15.50
CA TRP A 141 17.34 -10.61 14.11
C TRP A 141 17.05 -11.73 13.09
N PRO A 142 17.33 -13.03 13.36
CA PRO A 142 17.08 -14.08 12.38
C PRO A 142 15.60 -14.20 11.97
N ILE A 143 14.70 -14.18 12.96
CA ILE A 143 13.25 -14.26 12.74
C ILE A 143 12.73 -12.93 12.20
N PHE A 144 13.19 -11.79 12.73
CA PHE A 144 12.79 -10.47 12.23
C PHE A 144 13.14 -10.30 10.74
N ARG A 145 14.30 -10.78 10.28
CA ARG A 145 14.68 -10.74 8.87
C ARG A 145 13.72 -11.52 7.98
N ALA A 146 13.23 -12.67 8.45
CA ALA A 146 12.19 -13.42 7.74
C ALA A 146 10.82 -12.70 7.76
N LEU A 147 10.55 -11.91 8.80
CA LEU A 147 9.33 -11.12 8.96
C LEU A 147 9.39 -9.73 8.32
N LEU A 148 10.52 -9.31 7.71
CA LEU A 148 10.69 -7.96 7.15
C LEU A 148 9.60 -7.58 6.16
N PHE A 149 9.13 -8.52 5.34
CA PHE A 149 8.06 -8.25 4.39
C PHE A 149 6.69 -8.11 5.08
N PRO A 150 6.19 -9.09 5.87
CA PRO A 150 4.94 -8.91 6.63
C PRO A 150 4.93 -7.65 7.52
N PHE A 151 6.06 -7.35 8.14
CA PHE A 151 6.26 -6.15 8.95
C PHE A 151 6.20 -4.89 8.08
N GLY A 152 7.02 -4.79 7.03
CA GLY A 152 7.03 -3.64 6.13
C GLY A 152 5.70 -3.42 5.42
N PHE A 153 4.94 -4.49 5.17
CA PHE A 153 3.61 -4.42 4.56
C PHE A 153 2.59 -3.64 5.40
N LEU A 154 2.76 -3.59 6.73
CA LEU A 154 1.91 -2.78 7.62
C LEU A 154 1.93 -1.29 7.29
N ILE A 155 2.95 -0.81 6.58
CA ILE A 155 3.03 0.59 6.16
C ILE A 155 1.84 1.00 5.28
N PHE A 156 1.28 0.07 4.48
CA PHE A 156 0.10 0.32 3.65
C PHE A 156 -1.18 0.55 4.48
N ALA A 157 -1.16 0.27 5.78
CA ALA A 157 -2.29 0.52 6.66
C ALA A 157 -2.43 2.00 7.05
N PHE A 158 -1.36 2.79 6.89
CA PHE A 158 -1.31 4.16 7.38
C PHE A 158 -1.60 5.19 6.28
N PRO A 159 -2.40 6.23 6.59
CA PRO A 159 -2.66 7.29 5.63
C PRO A 159 -1.46 8.22 5.49
N PHE A 160 -0.94 8.30 4.28
CA PHE A 160 0.14 9.20 3.90
C PHE A 160 -0.39 10.38 3.09
N ALA A 161 -1.01 11.34 3.77
CA ALA A 161 -1.62 12.51 3.12
C ALA A 161 -0.66 13.27 2.18
N PHE A 162 0.63 13.34 2.53
CA PHE A 162 1.64 14.00 1.70
C PHE A 162 1.89 13.32 0.35
N LEU A 163 1.61 12.01 0.21
CA LEU A 163 1.73 11.30 -1.08
C LEU A 163 0.62 11.70 -2.06
N ASP A 164 -0.51 12.27 -1.60
CA ASP A 164 -1.52 12.77 -2.54
C ASP A 164 -0.93 13.89 -3.40
N ASN A 165 -0.36 14.92 -2.76
CA ASN A 165 0.27 16.03 -3.46
C ASN A 165 1.53 15.63 -4.24
N LEU A 166 2.37 14.77 -3.66
CA LEU A 166 3.65 14.39 -4.29
C LEU A 166 3.51 13.38 -5.43
N LEU A 167 2.57 12.44 -5.33
CA LEU A 167 2.50 11.30 -6.23
C LEU A 167 1.16 11.24 -6.96
N ALA A 168 0.05 11.28 -6.23
CA ALA A 168 -1.24 11.05 -6.84
C ALA A 168 -1.70 12.21 -7.73
N PHE A 169 -1.48 13.46 -7.33
CA PHE A 169 -1.82 14.64 -8.13
C PHE A 169 -1.07 14.71 -9.48
N PRO A 170 0.26 14.55 -9.54
CA PRO A 170 0.97 14.47 -10.83
C PRO A 170 0.47 13.33 -11.72
N LEU A 171 0.23 12.14 -11.15
CA LEU A 171 -0.27 10.99 -11.90
C LEU A 171 -1.70 11.23 -12.43
N ARG A 172 -2.57 11.88 -11.65
CA ARG A 172 -3.91 12.32 -12.10
C ARG A 172 -3.80 13.30 -13.26
N SER A 173 -2.94 14.31 -13.15
CA SER A 173 -2.71 15.29 -14.23
C SER A 173 -2.20 14.62 -15.52
N LEU A 174 -1.24 13.70 -15.41
CA LEU A 174 -0.74 12.91 -16.54
C LEU A 174 -1.85 12.08 -17.18
N MET A 175 -2.63 11.38 -16.36
CA MET A 175 -3.75 10.55 -16.81
C MET A 175 -4.82 11.38 -17.55
N CYS A 176 -5.14 12.58 -17.07
CA CYS A 176 -6.06 13.51 -17.75
C CYS A 176 -5.49 14.03 -19.06
N GLN A 177 -4.19 14.32 -19.13
CA GLN A 177 -3.50 14.72 -20.37
C GLN A 177 -3.58 13.62 -21.43
N LEU A 178 -3.29 12.37 -21.05
CA LEU A 178 -3.38 11.22 -21.95
C LEU A 178 -4.82 11.01 -22.43
N SER A 179 -5.80 11.15 -21.55
CA SER A 179 -7.22 11.03 -21.87
C SER A 179 -7.70 12.10 -22.84
N GLN A 180 -7.33 13.36 -22.61
CA GLN A 180 -7.62 14.46 -23.51
C GLN A 180 -7.00 14.23 -24.89
N GLY A 181 -5.71 13.87 -24.94
CA GLY A 181 -5.01 13.62 -26.19
C GLY A 181 -5.67 12.50 -27.01
N PHE A 182 -6.06 11.41 -26.35
CA PHE A 182 -6.78 10.31 -27.00
C PHE A 182 -8.16 10.74 -27.50
N LEU A 183 -8.95 11.43 -26.68
CA LEU A 183 -10.30 11.87 -27.06
C LEU A 183 -10.27 12.83 -28.25
N ASN A 184 -9.37 13.81 -28.24
CA ASN A 184 -9.20 14.72 -29.37
C ASN A 184 -8.78 13.97 -30.63
N LEU A 185 -7.93 12.94 -30.52
CA LEU A 185 -7.51 12.09 -31.64
C LEU A 185 -8.68 11.30 -32.26
N VAL A 186 -9.65 10.87 -31.46
CA VAL A 186 -10.86 10.19 -31.95
C VAL A 186 -12.01 11.16 -32.29
N GLY A 187 -11.72 12.47 -32.39
CA GLY A 187 -12.69 13.49 -32.82
C GLY A 187 -13.67 13.91 -31.73
N VAL A 188 -13.35 13.69 -30.46
CA VAL A 188 -14.11 14.18 -29.32
C VAL A 188 -13.35 15.36 -28.72
N ASP A 189 -13.80 16.59 -29.02
CA ASP A 189 -13.15 17.80 -28.51
C ASP A 189 -13.35 17.96 -27.00
N THR A 190 -12.24 18.13 -26.28
CA THR A 190 -12.23 18.19 -24.82
C THR A 190 -11.37 19.31 -24.26
N LEU A 191 -11.82 19.85 -23.13
CA LEU A 191 -11.11 20.83 -22.34
C LEU A 191 -10.75 20.23 -20.98
N ARG A 192 -9.57 20.61 -20.48
CA ARG A 192 -9.10 20.22 -19.15
C ARG A 192 -9.27 21.40 -18.20
N VAL A 193 -9.95 21.19 -17.08
CA VAL A 193 -10.11 22.18 -16.01
C VAL A 193 -9.51 21.60 -14.74
N GLY A 194 -8.25 21.95 -14.44
CA GLY A 194 -7.50 21.30 -13.36
C GLY A 194 -7.27 19.82 -13.66
N THR A 195 -7.80 18.94 -12.81
CA THR A 195 -7.85 17.48 -13.05
C THR A 195 -9.17 17.01 -13.67
N ALA A 196 -10.14 17.90 -13.91
CA ALA A 196 -11.39 17.54 -14.60
C ALA A 196 -11.22 17.54 -16.12
N LEU A 197 -11.97 16.68 -16.79
CA LEU A 197 -12.07 16.58 -18.24
C LEU A 197 -13.52 16.81 -18.65
N VAL A 198 -13.74 17.87 -19.44
CA VAL A 198 -15.07 18.27 -19.87
C VAL A 198 -15.12 18.37 -21.38
N SER A 199 -16.28 18.08 -21.96
CA SER A 199 -16.54 18.32 -23.37
C SER A 199 -16.35 19.80 -23.73
N ALA A 200 -15.69 20.05 -24.86
CA ALA A 200 -15.58 21.39 -25.42
C ALA A 200 -16.97 21.91 -25.85
N PRO A 201 -17.19 23.24 -25.81
CA PRO A 201 -18.41 23.82 -26.34
C PRO A 201 -18.49 23.61 -27.86
N ASP A 202 -19.66 23.21 -28.34
CA ASP A 202 -19.98 23.10 -29.77
C ASP A 202 -21.10 24.10 -30.07
N TYR A 203 -20.70 25.33 -30.40
CA TYR A 203 -21.63 26.42 -30.69
C TYR A 203 -22.50 26.13 -31.92
N ALA A 204 -22.01 25.33 -32.88
CA ALA A 204 -22.78 24.95 -34.06
C ALA A 204 -23.96 24.03 -33.71
N LYS A 205 -23.83 23.23 -32.64
CA LYS A 205 -24.91 22.40 -32.09
C LYS A 205 -25.61 23.00 -30.87
N GLY A 206 -25.26 24.23 -30.50
CA GLY A 206 -25.79 24.91 -29.30
C GLY A 206 -25.38 24.24 -27.97
N LEU A 207 -24.32 23.43 -27.96
CA LEU A 207 -23.86 22.72 -26.78
C LEU A 207 -22.87 23.59 -25.99
N ALA A 208 -23.21 23.88 -24.73
CA ALA A 208 -22.29 24.53 -23.81
C ALA A 208 -21.19 23.57 -23.32
N GLN A 209 -20.11 24.13 -22.80
CA GLN A 209 -19.02 23.37 -22.20
C GLN A 209 -19.55 22.38 -21.14
N GLY A 210 -19.08 21.14 -21.20
CA GLY A 210 -19.47 20.11 -20.24
C GLY A 210 -20.84 19.47 -20.46
N GLN A 211 -21.67 19.97 -21.40
CA GLN A 211 -23.02 19.43 -21.61
C GLN A 211 -23.02 18.02 -22.21
N ARG A 212 -22.02 17.67 -23.02
CA ARG A 212 -21.93 16.34 -23.62
C ARG A 212 -21.36 15.31 -22.65
N PHE A 213 -20.39 15.73 -21.87
CA PHE A 213 -19.92 15.05 -20.66
C PHE A 213 -19.07 16.01 -19.82
N ALA A 214 -19.09 15.81 -18.52
CA ALA A 214 -18.21 16.46 -17.57
C ALA A 214 -17.77 15.41 -16.54
N LEU A 215 -16.48 15.09 -16.55
CA LEU A 215 -15.88 14.12 -15.64
C LEU A 215 -14.88 14.87 -14.77
N ASP A 216 -15.25 15.11 -13.52
CA ASP A 216 -14.27 15.53 -12.53
C ASP A 216 -13.46 14.32 -12.05
N VAL A 217 -12.16 14.51 -11.87
CA VAL A 217 -11.27 13.53 -11.25
C VAL A 217 -11.01 13.89 -9.77
N ALA A 218 -11.42 15.07 -9.31
CA ALA A 218 -11.36 15.50 -7.91
C ALA A 218 -12.49 14.92 -7.03
N THR A 219 -13.62 14.52 -7.63
CA THR A 219 -14.78 13.83 -7.03
C THR A 219 -15.26 12.79 -8.05
N PRO A 220 -16.12 11.80 -7.76
CA PRO A 220 -15.84 10.42 -7.32
C PRO A 220 -15.01 9.57 -8.32
N CYS A 221 -14.18 10.19 -9.14
CA CYS A 221 -13.22 9.56 -10.03
C CYS A 221 -11.77 9.59 -9.51
N SER A 222 -11.54 10.00 -8.26
CA SER A 222 -10.19 10.15 -7.70
C SER A 222 -9.39 8.85 -7.82
N GLY A 223 -8.41 8.85 -8.73
CA GLY A 223 -7.48 7.74 -8.95
C GLY A 223 -6.58 7.42 -7.75
N ILE A 224 -6.78 8.10 -6.61
CA ILE A 224 -6.03 7.94 -5.36
C ILE A 224 -6.43 6.62 -4.68
N ARG A 225 -7.75 6.34 -4.56
CA ARG A 225 -8.27 5.08 -3.99
C ARG A 225 -7.66 3.86 -4.65
N SER A 226 -7.56 3.88 -5.98
CA SER A 226 -6.98 2.78 -6.74
C SER A 226 -5.45 2.78 -6.69
N LEU A 227 -4.76 3.93 -6.68
CA LEU A 227 -3.29 3.97 -6.69
C LEU A 227 -2.68 3.24 -5.48
N PHE A 228 -3.01 3.65 -4.24
CA PHE A 228 -2.39 3.03 -3.06
C PHE A 228 -2.84 1.58 -2.85
N ALA A 229 -4.12 1.28 -3.11
CA ALA A 229 -4.61 -0.09 -3.08
C ALA A 229 -3.92 -0.97 -4.14
N LEU A 230 -3.66 -0.45 -5.34
CA LEU A 230 -2.92 -1.19 -6.39
C LEU A 230 -1.44 -1.34 -6.05
N MET A 231 -0.80 -0.33 -5.45
CA MET A 231 0.57 -0.46 -4.96
C MET A 231 0.67 -1.54 -3.88
N MET A 232 -0.30 -1.59 -2.95
CA MET A 232 -0.40 -2.64 -1.93
C MET A 232 -0.59 -4.02 -2.57
N VAL A 233 -1.56 -4.18 -3.47
CA VAL A 233 -1.83 -5.44 -4.18
C VAL A 233 -0.61 -5.87 -5.01
N SER A 234 0.09 -4.92 -5.64
CA SER A 234 1.31 -5.16 -6.40
C SER A 234 2.44 -5.65 -5.51
N ALA A 235 2.66 -5.02 -4.36
CA ALA A 235 3.66 -5.47 -3.38
C ALA A 235 3.38 -6.90 -2.90
N LEU A 236 2.11 -7.21 -2.59
CA LEU A 236 1.68 -8.54 -2.18
C LEU A 236 1.88 -9.57 -3.30
N TYR A 237 1.37 -9.29 -4.49
CA TYR A 237 1.48 -10.17 -5.66
C TYR A 237 2.95 -10.43 -6.03
N ALA A 238 3.76 -9.37 -6.06
CA ALA A 238 5.20 -9.45 -6.33
C ALA A 238 5.90 -10.36 -5.32
N HIS A 239 5.58 -10.21 -4.03
CA HIS A 239 6.20 -11.02 -2.99
C HIS A 239 5.86 -12.50 -3.10
N LEU A 240 4.60 -12.83 -3.37
CA LEU A 240 4.10 -14.21 -3.45
C LEU A 240 4.47 -14.90 -4.77
N SER A 241 4.50 -14.16 -5.88
CA SER A 241 4.66 -14.74 -7.22
C SER A 241 6.08 -14.68 -7.78
N LEU A 242 6.91 -13.72 -7.34
CA LEU A 242 8.25 -13.51 -7.89
C LEU A 242 9.33 -13.97 -6.91
N ARG A 243 10.40 -14.58 -7.44
CA ARG A 243 11.52 -15.08 -6.62
C ARG A 243 12.58 -14.02 -6.34
N LYS A 244 13.11 -13.37 -7.37
CA LYS A 244 14.22 -12.40 -7.24
C LYS A 244 13.74 -11.06 -6.69
N ALA A 245 14.53 -10.46 -5.80
CA ALA A 245 14.22 -9.16 -5.20
C ALA A 245 14.08 -8.04 -6.25
N TRP A 246 14.93 -8.01 -7.27
CA TRP A 246 14.84 -6.97 -8.31
C TRP A 246 13.56 -7.09 -9.14
N HIS A 247 13.06 -8.29 -9.42
CA HIS A 247 11.76 -8.48 -10.08
C HIS A 247 10.62 -7.94 -9.23
N LYS A 248 10.69 -8.16 -7.89
CA LYS A 248 9.69 -7.64 -6.95
C LYS A 248 9.65 -6.12 -6.98
N TRP A 249 10.82 -5.48 -6.89
CA TRP A 249 10.94 -4.03 -6.95
C TRP A 249 10.56 -3.47 -8.32
N ALA A 250 10.96 -4.10 -9.42
CA ALA A 250 10.59 -3.67 -10.77
C ALA A 250 9.07 -3.66 -10.95
N LEU A 251 8.37 -4.72 -10.52
CA LEU A 251 6.92 -4.78 -10.61
C LEU A 251 6.25 -3.74 -9.70
N PHE A 252 6.75 -3.59 -8.46
CA PHE A 252 6.23 -2.61 -7.52
C PHE A 252 6.40 -1.16 -8.03
N LEU A 253 7.58 -0.82 -8.56
CA LEU A 253 7.86 0.50 -9.10
C LEU A 253 7.08 0.80 -10.39
N LEU A 254 6.64 -0.24 -11.11
CA LEU A 254 5.78 -0.10 -12.29
C LEU A 254 4.29 0.00 -11.92
N SER A 255 3.91 -0.31 -10.68
CA SER A 255 2.51 -0.27 -10.24
C SER A 255 1.84 1.11 -10.37
N PRO A 256 2.50 2.27 -10.16
CA PRO A 256 1.87 3.57 -10.43
C PRO A 256 1.53 3.76 -11.91
N ALA A 257 2.37 3.27 -12.82
CA ALA A 257 2.08 3.34 -14.26
C ALA A 257 0.90 2.43 -14.64
N LEU A 258 0.80 1.24 -14.04
CA LEU A 258 -0.36 0.36 -14.20
C LEU A 258 -1.64 1.00 -13.65
N ALA A 259 -1.55 1.72 -12.53
CA ALA A 259 -2.67 2.49 -12.00
C ALA A 259 -3.09 3.60 -12.95
N VAL A 260 -2.15 4.33 -13.57
CA VAL A 260 -2.45 5.32 -14.61
C VAL A 260 -3.16 4.67 -15.80
N ALA A 261 -2.66 3.52 -16.28
CA ALA A 261 -3.26 2.80 -17.40
C ALA A 261 -4.70 2.31 -17.10
N GLY A 262 -4.92 1.75 -15.91
CA GLY A 262 -6.25 1.32 -15.48
C GLY A 262 -7.22 2.50 -15.34
N ASN A 263 -6.77 3.60 -14.73
CA ASN A 263 -7.58 4.81 -14.59
C ASN A 263 -7.88 5.47 -15.93
N PHE A 264 -6.93 5.46 -16.89
CA PHE A 264 -7.18 5.87 -18.28
C PHE A 264 -8.33 5.08 -18.91
N GLY A 265 -8.30 3.75 -18.80
CA GLY A 265 -9.38 2.90 -19.31
C GLY A 265 -10.73 3.19 -18.65
N ARG A 266 -10.76 3.39 -17.32
CA ARG A 266 -11.96 3.83 -16.60
C ARG A 266 -12.50 5.15 -17.13
N MET A 267 -11.64 6.14 -17.36
CA MET A 267 -12.07 7.44 -17.88
C MET A 267 -12.68 7.30 -19.27
N MET A 268 -12.10 6.47 -20.14
CA MET A 268 -12.70 6.18 -21.45
C MET A 268 -14.07 5.54 -21.30
N MET A 269 -14.21 4.53 -20.43
CA MET A 269 -15.51 3.91 -20.17
C MET A 269 -16.55 4.93 -19.70
N LEU A 270 -16.20 5.80 -18.76
CA LEU A 270 -17.11 6.83 -18.25
C LEU A 270 -17.43 7.91 -19.30
N THR A 271 -16.45 8.35 -20.09
CA THR A 271 -16.68 9.35 -21.14
C THR A 271 -17.60 8.79 -22.22
N PHE A 272 -17.27 7.64 -22.80
CA PHE A 272 -18.10 7.01 -23.83
C PHE A 272 -19.45 6.57 -23.26
N GLY A 273 -19.47 6.00 -22.05
CA GLY A 273 -20.71 5.66 -21.35
C GLY A 273 -21.62 6.87 -21.21
N THR A 274 -21.07 8.02 -20.79
CA THR A 274 -21.84 9.26 -20.66
C THR A 274 -22.36 9.76 -22.00
N MET A 275 -21.54 9.68 -23.06
CA MET A 275 -21.95 10.13 -24.40
C MET A 275 -23.03 9.24 -25.04
N PHE A 276 -23.02 7.93 -24.79
CA PHE A 276 -23.95 6.99 -25.42
C PHE A 276 -25.17 6.65 -24.57
N LEU A 277 -25.02 6.57 -23.25
CA LEU A 277 -26.06 6.14 -22.30
C LEU A 277 -26.60 7.31 -21.46
N GLY A 278 -25.94 8.47 -21.52
CA GLY A 278 -26.23 9.62 -20.67
C GLY A 278 -25.52 9.56 -19.31
N SER A 279 -25.32 10.73 -18.71
CA SER A 279 -24.62 10.88 -17.41
C SER A 279 -25.35 10.17 -16.26
N ALA A 280 -26.69 10.14 -16.30
CA ALA A 280 -27.51 9.48 -15.28
C ALA A 280 -27.28 7.97 -15.21
N VAL A 281 -26.94 7.32 -16.33
CA VAL A 281 -26.69 5.86 -16.40
C VAL A 281 -25.22 5.53 -16.22
N ALA A 282 -24.31 6.36 -16.75
CA ALA A 282 -22.89 6.09 -16.74
C ALA A 282 -22.20 6.48 -15.42
N ILE A 283 -22.67 7.56 -14.77
CA ILE A 283 -22.07 8.10 -13.55
C ILE A 283 -23.06 7.93 -12.40
N GLY A 284 -24.25 8.51 -12.51
CA GLY A 284 -25.22 8.62 -11.43
C GLY A 284 -25.02 9.89 -10.60
N THR A 285 -25.38 9.84 -9.32
CA THR A 285 -25.09 10.91 -8.36
C THR A 285 -23.87 10.56 -7.51
N GLU A 286 -23.25 11.56 -6.87
CA GLU A 286 -22.12 11.37 -5.95
C GLU A 286 -22.43 10.37 -4.83
N GLU A 287 -23.65 10.44 -4.25
CA GLU A 287 -24.08 9.59 -3.15
C GLU A 287 -24.50 8.19 -3.61
N HIS A 288 -24.95 8.05 -4.85
CA HIS A 288 -25.45 6.81 -5.43
C HIS A 288 -24.85 6.59 -6.84
N PRO A 289 -23.58 6.15 -6.92
CA PRO A 289 -22.97 5.82 -8.20
C PRO A 289 -23.72 4.67 -8.86
N THR A 290 -23.85 4.75 -10.18
CA THR A 290 -24.48 3.72 -11.00
C THR A 290 -23.66 2.43 -11.01
N THR A 291 -24.31 1.32 -11.41
CA THR A 291 -23.63 0.05 -11.66
C THR A 291 -22.54 0.18 -12.73
N PHE A 292 -22.73 1.04 -13.73
CA PHE A 292 -21.73 1.34 -14.74
C PHE A 292 -20.50 2.01 -14.13
N HIS A 293 -20.68 3.04 -13.29
CA HIS A 293 -19.59 3.71 -12.60
C HIS A 293 -18.80 2.77 -11.69
N MET A 294 -19.52 1.91 -10.96
CA MET A 294 -18.91 0.88 -10.10
C MET A 294 -18.12 -0.14 -10.92
N ALA A 295 -18.69 -0.62 -12.04
CA ALA A 295 -18.01 -1.55 -12.96
C ALA A 295 -16.75 -0.93 -13.58
N ALA A 296 -16.80 0.35 -13.96
CA ALA A 296 -15.63 1.08 -14.44
C ALA A 296 -14.56 1.22 -13.35
N GLY A 297 -14.94 1.30 -12.08
CA GLY A 297 -14.04 1.20 -10.93
C GLY A 297 -13.35 -0.17 -10.83
N PHE A 298 -14.10 -1.27 -10.90
CA PHE A 298 -13.54 -2.62 -10.89
C PHE A 298 -12.65 -2.90 -12.11
N PHE A 299 -12.97 -2.31 -13.26
CA PHE A 299 -12.16 -2.42 -14.47
C PHE A 299 -10.72 -1.94 -14.26
N VAL A 300 -10.51 -0.90 -13.45
CA VAL A 300 -9.15 -0.42 -13.08
C VAL A 300 -8.34 -1.56 -12.45
N PHE A 301 -8.93 -2.32 -11.54
CA PHE A 301 -8.27 -3.47 -10.90
C PHE A 301 -8.01 -4.60 -11.89
N VAL A 302 -8.94 -4.88 -12.81
CA VAL A 302 -8.77 -5.90 -13.85
C VAL A 302 -7.57 -5.56 -14.74
N VAL A 303 -7.50 -4.33 -15.25
CA VAL A 303 -6.37 -3.88 -16.08
C VAL A 303 -5.06 -3.94 -15.32
N ALA A 304 -5.04 -3.49 -14.07
CA ALA A 304 -3.84 -3.52 -13.26
C ALA A 304 -3.39 -4.95 -12.93
N LEU A 305 -4.30 -5.86 -12.54
CA LEU A 305 -4.01 -7.27 -12.28
C LEU A 305 -3.51 -7.99 -13.53
N ALA A 306 -4.17 -7.79 -14.67
CA ALA A 306 -3.72 -8.34 -15.96
C ALA A 306 -2.33 -7.82 -16.32
N GLY A 307 -2.09 -6.51 -16.18
CA GLY A 307 -0.79 -5.89 -16.40
C GLY A 307 0.29 -6.49 -15.49
N MET A 308 0.00 -6.63 -14.18
CA MET A 308 0.92 -7.24 -13.22
C MET A 308 1.24 -8.70 -13.56
N ALA A 309 0.23 -9.46 -14.00
CA ALA A 309 0.41 -10.85 -14.42
C ALA A 309 1.30 -10.95 -15.67
N VAL A 310 1.06 -10.10 -16.68
CA VAL A 310 1.85 -10.03 -17.91
C VAL A 310 3.30 -9.64 -17.61
N ILE A 311 3.52 -8.55 -16.85
CA ILE A 311 4.86 -8.11 -16.48
C ILE A 311 5.57 -9.19 -15.66
N GLY A 312 4.89 -9.77 -14.68
CA GLY A 312 5.43 -10.86 -13.86
C GLY A 312 5.86 -12.05 -14.72
N TRP A 313 5.05 -12.43 -15.70
CA TRP A 313 5.38 -13.49 -16.65
C TRP A 313 6.56 -13.14 -17.56
N ILE A 314 6.66 -11.90 -18.06
CA ILE A 314 7.81 -11.43 -18.86
C ILE A 314 9.10 -11.53 -18.03
N LEU A 315 9.08 -11.00 -16.80
CA LEU A 315 10.21 -11.03 -15.88
C LEU A 315 10.65 -12.47 -15.57
N GLN A 316 9.71 -13.39 -15.36
CA GLN A 316 10.00 -14.81 -15.12
C GLN A 316 10.51 -15.54 -16.38
N ARG A 317 10.06 -15.16 -17.59
CA ARG A 317 10.54 -15.76 -18.84
C ARG A 317 11.99 -15.43 -19.12
N GLY A 318 12.40 -14.18 -18.91
CA GLY A 318 13.81 -13.77 -19.07
C GLY A 318 14.77 -14.59 -18.18
N GLU A 319 14.29 -15.07 -17.04
CA GLU A 319 15.06 -15.94 -16.15
C GLU A 319 15.28 -17.36 -16.69
N LYS A 320 14.28 -17.93 -17.37
CA LYS A 320 14.41 -19.27 -17.96
C LYS A 320 15.41 -19.25 -19.12
N THR A 321 15.38 -18.21 -19.95
CA THR A 321 16.27 -18.08 -21.12
C THR A 321 17.74 -17.87 -20.74
N HIS A 322 18.03 -17.08 -19.69
CA HIS A 322 19.42 -16.85 -19.23
C HIS A 322 20.06 -18.11 -18.62
N LYS A 323 19.28 -19.02 -18.03
CA LYS A 323 19.82 -20.30 -17.52
C LYS A 323 20.18 -21.28 -18.63
N THR A 324 19.51 -21.20 -19.78
CA THR A 324 19.80 -22.06 -20.94
C THR A 324 20.99 -21.55 -21.76
N ALA A 325 21.35 -20.26 -21.63
CA ALA A 325 22.43 -19.63 -22.39
C ALA A 325 23.82 -19.66 -21.72
N LEU A 326 23.96 -20.19 -20.50
CA LEU A 326 25.27 -20.46 -19.91
C LEU A 326 25.72 -21.86 -20.35
N PRO A 327 26.76 -21.99 -21.20
CA PRO A 327 27.30 -23.29 -21.54
C PRO A 327 27.81 -23.96 -20.28
N THR A 328 27.57 -25.26 -20.17
CA THR A 328 28.26 -26.16 -19.25
C THR A 328 29.73 -26.26 -19.68
N GLU A 329 30.51 -25.20 -19.48
CA GLU A 329 31.97 -25.22 -19.54
C GLU A 329 32.49 -25.72 -18.19
N ALA A 330 32.25 -27.01 -17.93
CA ALA A 330 32.93 -27.79 -16.90
C ALA A 330 33.08 -29.20 -17.48
N GLY A 331 34.01 -29.31 -18.41
CA GLY A 331 34.27 -30.53 -19.16
C GLY A 331 35.60 -30.44 -19.91
N LYS A 332 36.70 -30.24 -19.17
CA LYS A 332 38.04 -30.77 -19.41
C LYS A 332 38.94 -30.49 -18.22
#